data_AF-A0A9E4C3H1-F1
#
_entry.id   AF-A0A9E4C3H1-F1
#
_cell.length_a   1.000
_cell.length_b   1.000
_cell.length_c   1.000
_cell.angle_alpha   90.00
_cell.angle_beta   90.00
_cell.angle_gamma   90.00
#
_symmetry.space_group_name_H-M   'P 1'
#
loop_
_entity.id
_entity.type
_entity.pdbx_description
1 polymer ?
#
loop_
_entity_poly.entity_id
_entity_poly.type
_entity_poly.pdbx_seq_one_letter_code
_entity_poly.pdbx_strand_id
1 'polypeptide(L)'
;MASGSGRVQRERHTSTGNGALLVVIDGAGPYWERVIVEETVLLALAHFGMPYRLLDLAEERPTPESLEPCAGILLAQNGLGASLTLSETGLIADAVRNGAGLVNFDYDLRNYGGPLLEIFGFDRINPHPYATDTLRIQDREHYITELQSPGEFHAFDRMVTAIAAEKWGDSVIPLADGILGKEQLIYIRHLAPWSAFEPRNYPLVFATEWGAGRAVQFTLNSRVWRNAFFGHARGMDDLFWRSITWTARKPFAANMIPPFVTMSWDDCEGRHDFAYADIATTHGYKPMPSLFIRNVPERLLPKIRIGIQSGDIHYNSHALDYYQLLIYNFGKGECSPEELESNFAFVDAFWKRVGATPGATLRFHWGEYGVRALPFLKARGHRFFCPALQTGLHKADMSMEDGFRPYGLQTCYYDYLPDDPDFFAFAAMLARHSEDFLTGCTPYLRENESTDVEKAAGNAALQIRHGLRAGFYAEIVTHEQKFDAVTMDEWDRILGRTREMTAGYEKIYASHDEIGHYLQGKDGTWLEQVSTDGTTARCTMAGRTTVPLRISVFRNEDDAVVREYREVDAFEERAVVL
;
A
#
# COMPACT_ATOMS: atom_id res chain seq x y z
N MET A 1 -3.11 31.26 -3.66
CA MET A 1 -3.51 31.02 -5.05
C MET A 1 -3.90 29.56 -5.16
N ALA A 2 -5.19 29.25 -5.16
CA ALA A 2 -5.69 27.87 -5.22
C ALA A 2 -5.53 27.34 -6.65
N SER A 3 -4.74 26.29 -6.84
CA SER A 3 -4.71 25.54 -8.09
C SER A 3 -6.07 24.86 -8.31
N GLY A 4 -6.65 25.00 -9.51
CA GLY A 4 -8.04 24.67 -9.84
C GLY A 4 -8.47 23.20 -9.81
N SER A 5 -7.90 22.37 -8.93
CA SER A 5 -8.26 20.95 -8.77
C SER A 5 -8.84 20.57 -7.40
N GLY A 6 -8.91 21.49 -6.43
CA GLY A 6 -9.39 21.21 -5.06
C GLY A 6 -8.47 20.32 -4.21
N ARG A 7 -7.50 19.63 -4.82
CA ARG A 7 -6.57 18.71 -4.14
C ARG A 7 -5.54 19.46 -3.29
N VAL A 8 -5.26 18.92 -2.12
CA VAL A 8 -4.18 19.41 -1.24
C VAL A 8 -2.83 19.20 -1.91
N GLN A 9 -2.12 20.29 -2.17
CA GLN A 9 -0.75 20.22 -2.68
C GLN A 9 0.19 19.73 -1.58
N ARG A 10 1.05 18.77 -1.93
CA ARG A 10 2.09 18.26 -1.04
C ARG A 10 3.44 18.50 -1.65
N GLU A 11 4.34 19.09 -0.87
CA GLU A 11 5.72 19.26 -1.26
C GLU A 11 6.46 17.93 -1.12
N ARG A 12 7.46 17.72 -1.98
CA ARG A 12 8.39 16.61 -1.78
C ARG A 12 9.42 17.04 -0.75
N HIS A 13 9.64 16.20 0.24
CA HIS A 13 10.63 16.44 1.27
C HIS A 13 11.83 15.52 1.06
N THR A 14 13.02 16.09 1.12
CA THR A 14 14.28 15.34 1.19
C THR A 14 14.74 15.24 2.64
N SER A 15 15.59 14.26 2.90
CA SER A 15 16.18 13.97 4.20
C SER A 15 17.68 14.18 4.18
N THR A 16 18.24 14.51 5.33
CA THR A 16 19.70 14.60 5.53
C THR A 16 20.22 13.53 6.49
N GLY A 17 21.55 13.39 6.55
CA GLY A 17 22.24 12.47 7.47
C GLY A 17 22.55 11.10 6.85
N ASN A 18 23.34 10.32 7.58
CA ASN A 18 23.91 9.06 7.10
C ASN A 18 22.93 7.86 7.16
N GLY A 19 21.72 8.06 7.69
CA GLY A 19 20.63 7.08 7.63
C GLY A 19 19.72 7.23 6.40
N ALA A 20 19.94 8.23 5.55
CA ALA A 20 19.13 8.48 4.36
C ALA A 20 19.63 7.71 3.14
N LEU A 21 18.70 7.37 2.24
CA LEU A 21 18.99 6.80 0.92
C LEU A 21 19.50 7.89 -0.03
N LEU A 22 20.42 7.53 -0.92
CA LEU A 22 20.86 8.37 -2.03
C LEU A 22 20.19 7.88 -3.32
N VAL A 23 19.24 8.66 -3.85
CA VAL A 23 18.53 8.35 -5.09
C VAL A 23 19.25 9.02 -6.25
N VAL A 24 19.87 8.21 -7.10
CA VAL A 24 20.63 8.68 -8.26
C VAL A 24 19.70 8.77 -9.47
N ILE A 25 19.73 9.93 -10.13
CA ILE A 25 18.99 10.24 -11.35
C ILE A 25 19.88 10.98 -12.34
N ASP A 26 19.45 11.12 -13.59
CA ASP A 26 20.08 12.01 -14.57
C ASP A 26 19.03 12.94 -15.19
N GLY A 27 19.02 14.18 -14.69
CA GLY A 27 18.15 15.26 -15.11
C GLY A 27 18.40 15.76 -16.53
N ALA A 28 19.55 15.46 -17.13
CA ALA A 28 19.85 15.77 -18.53
C ALA A 28 19.30 14.70 -19.50
N GLY A 29 18.87 13.56 -18.97
CA GLY A 29 18.32 12.46 -19.76
C GLY A 29 16.95 12.75 -20.40
N PRO A 30 16.45 11.84 -21.25
CA PRO A 30 15.17 11.99 -21.93
C PRO A 30 14.00 12.17 -20.96
N TYR A 31 13.03 13.03 -21.31
CA TYR A 31 11.84 13.31 -20.49
C TYR A 31 11.16 12.04 -19.96
N TRP A 32 10.98 11.04 -20.82
CA TRP A 32 10.28 9.79 -20.50
C TRP A 32 11.02 8.88 -19.51
N GLU A 33 12.32 9.06 -19.34
CA GLU A 33 13.12 8.37 -18.33
C GLU A 33 13.25 9.18 -17.04
N ARG A 34 12.99 10.48 -17.06
CA ARG A 34 12.93 11.30 -15.84
C ARG A 34 11.57 11.17 -15.15
N VAL A 35 10.48 11.31 -15.91
CA VAL A 35 9.11 11.36 -15.35
C VAL A 35 8.72 10.05 -14.65
N ILE A 36 9.28 8.93 -15.11
CA ILE A 36 9.01 7.63 -14.51
C ILE A 36 9.51 7.53 -13.07
N VAL A 37 10.64 8.15 -12.75
CA VAL A 37 11.23 8.12 -11.40
C VAL A 37 10.26 8.74 -10.40
N GLU A 38 9.62 9.82 -10.81
CA GLU A 38 8.61 10.50 -10.01
C GLU A 38 7.38 9.61 -9.79
N GLU A 39 6.83 9.06 -10.88
CA GLU A 39 5.59 8.28 -10.86
C GLU A 39 5.72 6.91 -10.18
N THR A 40 6.95 6.42 -9.97
CA THR A 40 7.22 5.07 -9.45
C THR A 40 8.03 5.14 -8.15
N VAL A 41 9.33 5.41 -8.25
CA VAL A 41 10.26 5.33 -7.11
C VAL A 41 9.96 6.40 -6.06
N LEU A 42 9.91 7.69 -6.43
CA LEU A 42 9.80 8.77 -5.43
C LEU A 42 8.44 8.79 -4.73
N LEU A 43 7.35 8.54 -5.46
CA LEU A 43 6.02 8.40 -4.85
C LEU A 43 5.98 7.24 -3.85
N ALA A 44 6.59 6.09 -4.19
CA ALA A 44 6.68 4.96 -3.27
C ALA A 44 7.53 5.27 -2.04
N LEU A 45 8.71 5.89 -2.18
CA LEU A 45 9.55 6.28 -1.04
C LEU A 45 8.79 7.20 -0.08
N ALA A 46 8.03 8.16 -0.61
CA ALA A 46 7.19 9.05 0.20
C ALA A 46 6.04 8.29 0.90
N HIS A 47 5.40 7.34 0.21
CA HIS A 47 4.36 6.49 0.80
C HIS A 47 4.91 5.65 1.97
N PHE A 48 6.01 4.92 1.74
CA PHE A 48 6.68 4.13 2.78
C PHE A 48 7.41 5.00 3.82
N GLY A 49 7.48 6.32 3.63
CA GLY A 49 8.15 7.23 4.55
C GLY A 49 9.64 6.95 4.70
N MET A 50 10.30 6.49 3.62
CA MET A 50 11.72 6.19 3.60
C MET A 50 12.52 7.48 3.40
N PRO A 51 13.51 7.78 4.26
CA PRO A 51 14.30 9.00 4.16
C PRO A 51 15.21 8.94 2.94
N TYR A 52 15.20 9.99 2.10
CA TYR A 52 16.02 10.02 0.89
C TYR A 52 16.48 11.42 0.52
N ARG A 53 17.58 11.49 -0.23
CA ARG A 53 18.04 12.69 -0.95
C ARG A 53 18.36 12.35 -2.40
N LEU A 54 18.28 13.34 -3.28
CA LEU A 54 18.58 13.18 -4.69
C LEU A 54 20.06 13.46 -4.95
N LEU A 55 20.65 12.69 -5.86
CA LEU A 55 21.88 13.01 -6.57
C LEU A 55 21.54 13.06 -8.06
N ASP A 56 21.46 14.25 -8.62
CA ASP A 56 21.24 14.44 -10.05
C ASP A 56 22.59 14.54 -10.78
N LEU A 57 22.88 13.54 -11.63
CA LEU A 57 24.12 13.45 -12.40
C LEU A 57 24.34 14.60 -13.39
N ALA A 58 23.29 15.37 -13.70
CA ALA A 58 23.36 16.58 -14.51
C ALA A 58 23.91 17.78 -13.73
N GLU A 59 23.80 17.75 -12.40
CA GLU A 59 24.22 18.84 -11.50
C GLU A 59 25.50 18.49 -10.75
N GLU A 60 25.59 17.26 -10.23
CA GLU A 60 26.68 16.80 -9.38
C GLU A 60 27.05 15.33 -9.70
N ARG A 61 28.35 15.01 -9.64
CA ARG A 61 28.85 13.66 -9.89
C ARG A 61 29.08 12.92 -8.56
N PRO A 62 28.95 11.58 -8.52
CA PRO A 62 29.20 10.80 -7.31
C PRO A 62 30.65 10.97 -6.82
N THR A 63 30.81 11.14 -5.51
CA THR A 63 32.11 11.24 -4.84
C THR A 63 32.14 10.30 -3.63
N PRO A 64 33.31 9.92 -3.11
CA PRO A 64 33.39 9.17 -1.86
C PRO A 64 32.59 9.83 -0.73
N GLU A 65 32.65 11.15 -0.60
CA GLU A 65 31.97 11.91 0.45
C GLU A 65 30.44 11.90 0.30
N SER A 66 29.92 11.84 -0.93
CA SER A 66 28.47 11.73 -1.15
C SER A 66 27.94 10.31 -0.96
N LEU A 67 28.77 9.29 -1.19
CA LEU A 67 28.41 7.86 -1.12
C LEU A 67 28.63 7.24 0.26
N GLU A 68 29.78 7.47 0.91
CA GLU A 68 30.17 6.87 2.20
C GLU A 68 29.12 7.04 3.32
N PRO A 69 28.46 8.22 3.47
CA PRO A 69 27.49 8.37 4.53
C PRO A 69 26.14 7.73 4.21
N CYS A 70 25.77 7.35 2.98
CA CYS A 70 24.38 6.93 2.75
C CYS A 70 24.04 5.55 3.36
N ALA A 71 22.77 5.35 3.73
CA ALA A 71 22.29 4.04 4.13
C ALA A 71 22.22 3.08 2.93
N GLY A 72 21.90 3.61 1.75
CA GLY A 72 21.89 2.84 0.52
C GLY A 72 21.71 3.73 -0.70
N ILE A 73 22.00 3.17 -1.86
CA ILE A 73 22.01 3.84 -3.16
C ILE A 73 20.88 3.24 -4.00
N LEU A 74 20.02 4.10 -4.54
CA LEU A 74 18.96 3.71 -5.47
C LEU A 74 19.29 4.25 -6.86
N LEU A 75 19.58 3.37 -7.81
CA LEU A 75 19.68 3.75 -9.22
C LEU A 75 18.27 3.70 -9.79
N ALA A 76 17.60 4.86 -9.80
CA ALA A 76 16.14 4.93 -9.90
C ALA A 76 15.61 5.16 -11.32
N GLN A 77 16.49 5.47 -12.26
CA GLN A 77 16.16 5.87 -13.63
C GLN A 77 16.71 4.86 -14.64
N ASN A 78 15.96 4.58 -15.71
CA ASN A 78 16.49 3.73 -16.78
C ASN A 78 17.56 4.47 -17.57
N GLY A 79 18.58 3.75 -18.05
CA GLY A 79 19.67 4.30 -18.85
C GLY A 79 20.74 5.04 -18.05
N LEU A 80 20.72 4.98 -16.72
CA LEU A 80 21.75 5.58 -15.86
C LEU A 80 23.14 5.00 -16.12
N GLY A 81 23.22 3.73 -16.53
CA GLY A 81 24.48 3.11 -16.92
C GLY A 81 25.26 3.94 -17.95
N ALA A 82 24.56 4.55 -18.93
CA ALA A 82 25.20 5.36 -19.96
C ALA A 82 25.68 6.73 -19.45
N SER A 83 25.08 7.23 -18.36
CA SER A 83 25.41 8.52 -17.75
C SER A 83 26.52 8.43 -16.71
N LEU A 84 26.82 7.23 -16.22
CA LEU A 84 27.87 6.94 -15.25
C LEU A 84 29.16 6.48 -15.94
N THR A 85 30.30 7.01 -15.51
CA THR A 85 31.61 6.58 -15.97
C THR A 85 32.06 5.30 -15.26
N LEU A 86 33.06 4.62 -15.83
CA LEU A 86 33.66 3.45 -15.21
C LEU A 86 34.20 3.76 -13.79
N SER A 87 34.78 4.94 -13.59
CA SER A 87 35.28 5.35 -12.27
C SER A 87 34.15 5.52 -11.26
N GLU A 88 33.02 6.11 -11.65
CA GLU A 88 31.89 6.35 -10.74
C GLU A 88 31.13 5.07 -10.42
N THR A 89 30.97 4.17 -11.39
CA THR A 89 30.47 2.81 -11.11
C THR A 89 31.38 2.06 -10.15
N GLY A 90 32.71 2.26 -10.24
CA GLY A 90 33.67 1.77 -9.25
C GLY A 90 33.45 2.36 -7.86
N LEU A 91 33.26 3.68 -7.74
CA LEU A 91 32.96 4.34 -6.46
C LEU A 91 31.68 3.80 -5.81
N ILE A 92 30.62 3.58 -6.60
CA ILE A 92 29.37 2.98 -6.12
C ILE A 92 29.62 1.54 -5.64
N ALA A 93 30.31 0.72 -6.44
CA ALA A 93 30.62 -0.66 -6.06
C ALA A 93 31.49 -0.76 -4.81
N ASP A 94 32.43 0.17 -4.61
CA ASP A 94 33.26 0.27 -3.42
C ASP A 94 32.44 0.70 -2.20
N ALA A 95 31.52 1.66 -2.35
CA ALA A 95 30.61 2.06 -1.29
C ALA A 95 29.72 0.89 -0.83
N VAL A 96 29.21 0.09 -1.78
CA VAL A 96 28.48 -1.15 -1.47
C VAL A 96 29.39 -2.15 -0.75
N ARG A 97 30.61 -2.36 -1.24
CA ARG A 97 31.58 -3.26 -0.58
C ARG A 97 31.86 -2.85 0.86
N ASN A 98 31.81 -1.55 1.14
CA ASN A 98 31.99 -0.96 2.47
C ASN A 98 30.68 -0.85 3.28
N GLY A 99 29.59 -1.51 2.86
CA GLY A 99 28.38 -1.66 3.66
C GLY A 99 27.25 -0.69 3.35
N ALA A 100 27.30 0.08 2.25
CA ALA A 100 26.10 0.72 1.72
C ALA A 100 25.19 -0.31 1.03
N GLY A 101 23.87 -0.13 1.10
CA GLY A 101 22.94 -0.90 0.29
C GLY A 101 22.93 -0.46 -1.18
N LEU A 102 22.55 -1.34 -2.10
CA LEU A 102 22.26 -0.99 -3.50
C LEU A 102 20.94 -1.61 -3.96
N VAL A 103 20.04 -0.79 -4.51
CA VAL A 103 18.95 -1.30 -5.35
C VAL A 103 19.02 -0.62 -6.70
N ASN A 104 19.13 -1.42 -7.76
CA ASN A 104 19.16 -0.93 -9.12
C ASN A 104 17.83 -1.22 -9.83
N PHE A 105 17.09 -0.16 -10.15
CA PHE A 105 15.85 -0.21 -10.95
C PHE A 105 16.10 0.07 -12.44
N ASP A 106 17.33 0.41 -12.84
CA ASP A 106 17.73 0.48 -14.24
C ASP A 106 17.88 -0.94 -14.79
N TYR A 107 16.89 -1.33 -15.58
CA TYR A 107 16.84 -2.66 -16.16
C TYR A 107 17.88 -2.86 -17.27
N ASP A 108 18.41 -1.81 -17.89
CA ASP A 108 19.25 -1.95 -19.08
C ASP A 108 20.73 -2.18 -18.71
N LEU A 109 21.01 -3.39 -18.24
CA LEU A 109 22.34 -3.84 -17.80
C LEU A 109 23.44 -3.67 -18.86
N ARG A 110 23.08 -3.59 -20.15
CA ARG A 110 24.03 -3.44 -21.26
C ARG A 110 24.80 -2.12 -21.21
N ASN A 111 24.24 -1.11 -20.54
CA ASN A 111 24.84 0.22 -20.45
C ASN A 111 25.79 0.36 -19.25
N TYR A 112 25.85 -0.62 -18.36
CA TYR A 112 26.68 -0.52 -17.16
C TYR A 112 28.12 -0.96 -17.40
N GLY A 113 29.06 -0.26 -16.74
CA GLY A 113 30.46 -0.66 -16.65
C GLY A 113 30.66 -1.90 -15.75
N GLY A 114 31.81 -2.55 -15.92
CA GLY A 114 32.20 -3.77 -15.20
C GLY A 114 31.92 -3.75 -13.68
N PRO A 115 32.32 -2.72 -12.91
CA PRO A 115 32.23 -2.76 -11.45
C PRO A 115 30.83 -3.01 -10.88
N LEU A 116 29.76 -2.51 -11.51
CA LEU A 116 28.39 -2.77 -11.05
C LEU A 116 27.86 -4.14 -11.50
N LEU A 117 28.31 -4.63 -12.66
CA LEU A 117 27.98 -5.99 -13.12
C LEU A 117 28.72 -7.06 -12.30
N GLU A 118 29.94 -6.75 -11.85
CA GLU A 118 30.79 -7.61 -11.00
C GLU A 118 30.16 -7.92 -9.65
N ILE A 119 29.37 -6.99 -9.07
CA ILE A 119 28.62 -7.22 -7.81
C ILE A 119 27.79 -8.51 -7.89
N PHE A 120 27.16 -8.76 -9.05
CA PHE A 120 26.31 -9.90 -9.29
C PHE A 120 27.00 -11.01 -10.12
N GLY A 121 28.28 -10.85 -10.45
CA GLY A 121 29.00 -11.76 -11.34
C GLY A 121 28.32 -11.92 -12.72
N PHE A 122 27.71 -10.85 -13.24
CA PHE A 122 27.02 -10.88 -14.53
C PHE A 122 28.00 -10.96 -15.70
N ASP A 123 28.45 -12.17 -16.01
CA ASP A 123 29.44 -12.44 -17.07
C ASP A 123 28.84 -12.42 -18.49
N ARG A 124 27.52 -12.56 -18.61
CA ARG A 124 26.84 -12.62 -19.90
C ARG A 124 25.46 -11.97 -19.83
N ILE A 125 25.36 -10.77 -20.37
CA ILE A 125 24.10 -10.06 -20.58
C ILE A 125 23.63 -10.29 -22.02
N ASN A 126 22.37 -10.65 -22.21
CA ASN A 126 21.81 -10.78 -23.53
C ASN A 126 21.82 -9.40 -24.23
N PRO A 127 22.31 -9.30 -25.47
CA PRO A 127 22.38 -8.01 -26.18
C PRO A 127 21.01 -7.45 -26.57
N HIS A 128 19.96 -8.27 -26.53
CA HIS A 128 18.61 -7.89 -26.95
C HIS A 128 17.66 -7.88 -25.74
N PRO A 129 16.81 -6.84 -25.61
CA PRO A 129 15.75 -6.87 -24.61
C PRO A 129 14.68 -7.89 -25.02
N TYR A 130 13.97 -8.40 -24.03
CA TYR A 130 12.74 -9.15 -24.23
C TYR A 130 11.56 -8.42 -23.57
N ALA A 131 10.35 -8.94 -23.76
CA ALA A 131 9.15 -8.40 -23.14
C ALA A 131 8.42 -9.49 -22.35
N THR A 132 7.82 -9.11 -21.23
CA THR A 132 6.97 -9.99 -20.42
C THR A 132 5.80 -9.21 -19.85
N ASP A 133 4.66 -9.87 -19.70
CA ASP A 133 3.46 -9.38 -19.03
C ASP A 133 3.17 -10.15 -17.74
N THR A 134 4.08 -11.02 -17.31
CA THR A 134 3.85 -11.86 -16.14
C THR A 134 5.14 -12.03 -15.35
N LEU A 135 5.07 -11.74 -14.06
CA LEU A 135 6.12 -12.08 -13.11
C LEU A 135 5.69 -13.28 -12.26
N ARG A 136 6.59 -14.24 -12.06
CA ARG A 136 6.40 -15.41 -11.22
C ARG A 136 7.37 -15.37 -10.05
N ILE A 137 6.86 -15.55 -8.84
CA ILE A 137 7.67 -15.72 -7.64
C ILE A 137 8.27 -17.14 -7.62
N GLN A 138 9.58 -17.26 -7.40
CA GLN A 138 10.23 -18.57 -7.35
C GLN A 138 9.86 -19.31 -6.07
N ASP A 139 10.19 -18.72 -4.92
CA ASP A 139 9.95 -19.24 -3.58
C ASP A 139 9.71 -18.10 -2.57
N ARG A 140 9.61 -18.45 -1.28
CA ARG A 140 9.41 -17.53 -0.16
C ARG A 140 10.53 -17.60 0.88
N GLU A 141 11.69 -18.16 0.52
CA GLU A 141 12.79 -18.42 1.46
C GLU A 141 13.62 -17.17 1.74
N HIS A 142 13.71 -16.27 0.76
CA HIS A 142 14.41 -15.01 0.92
C HIS A 142 13.53 -13.96 1.59
N TYR A 143 14.13 -13.08 2.42
CA TYR A 143 13.41 -11.98 3.08
C TYR A 143 12.54 -11.19 2.10
N ILE A 144 13.04 -10.86 0.91
CA ILE A 144 12.32 -10.05 -0.09
C ILE A 144 11.02 -10.72 -0.57
N THR A 145 10.99 -12.05 -0.71
CA THR A 145 9.83 -12.81 -1.22
C THR A 145 9.03 -13.50 -0.13
N GLU A 146 9.40 -13.36 1.15
CA GLU A 146 8.76 -14.04 2.28
C GLU A 146 7.24 -13.77 2.38
N LEU A 147 6.81 -12.57 2.00
CA LEU A 147 5.39 -12.19 2.00
C LEU A 147 4.65 -12.72 0.76
N GLN A 148 5.35 -13.28 -0.23
CA GLN A 148 4.74 -13.85 -1.42
C GLN A 148 4.38 -15.33 -1.22
N SER A 149 3.53 -15.85 -2.10
CA SER A 149 3.27 -17.29 -2.18
C SER A 149 4.24 -17.93 -3.19
N PRO A 150 4.81 -19.11 -2.90
CA PRO A 150 5.64 -19.82 -3.88
C PRO A 150 4.87 -20.10 -5.17
N GLY A 151 5.45 -19.73 -6.31
CA GLY A 151 4.79 -19.86 -7.61
C GLY A 151 3.66 -18.86 -7.87
N GLU A 152 3.47 -17.85 -7.01
CA GLU A 152 2.51 -16.77 -7.25
C GLU A 152 2.83 -16.03 -8.55
N PHE A 153 1.78 -15.67 -9.30
CA PHE A 153 1.89 -14.94 -10.55
C PHE A 153 1.28 -13.54 -10.41
N HIS A 154 1.98 -12.56 -10.97
CA HIS A 154 1.52 -11.18 -11.11
C HIS A 154 1.40 -10.87 -12.60
N ALA A 155 0.16 -10.77 -13.07
CA ALA A 155 -0.14 -10.44 -14.46
C ALA A 155 -0.21 -8.93 -14.65
N PHE A 156 0.42 -8.43 -15.70
CA PHE A 156 0.49 -7.03 -16.07
C PHE A 156 -0.60 -6.71 -17.10
N ASP A 157 -1.18 -5.52 -17.01
CA ASP A 157 -2.12 -4.98 -18.00
C ASP A 157 -1.45 -4.77 -19.37
N ARG A 158 -0.12 -4.58 -19.39
CA ARG A 158 0.70 -4.42 -20.59
C ARG A 158 2.06 -5.07 -20.43
N MET A 159 2.62 -5.54 -21.54
CA MET A 159 4.00 -6.04 -21.57
C MET A 159 4.99 -4.94 -21.19
N VAL A 160 5.99 -5.34 -20.40
CA VAL A 160 7.10 -4.52 -19.93
C VAL A 160 8.41 -5.13 -20.46
N THR A 161 9.35 -4.28 -20.86
CA THR A 161 10.66 -4.73 -21.32
C THR A 161 11.54 -5.19 -20.17
N ALA A 162 12.38 -6.18 -20.44
CA ALA A 162 13.36 -6.72 -19.51
C ALA A 162 14.67 -7.08 -20.24
N ILE A 163 15.76 -7.22 -19.49
CA ILE A 163 17.02 -7.75 -20.00
C ILE A 163 17.35 -9.08 -19.33
N ALA A 164 17.83 -10.05 -20.11
CA ALA A 164 18.24 -11.33 -19.56
C ALA A 164 19.72 -11.27 -19.15
N ALA A 165 20.00 -11.43 -17.86
CA ALA A 165 21.31 -11.88 -17.39
C ALA A 165 21.36 -13.41 -17.53
N GLU A 166 22.24 -13.92 -18.39
CA GLU A 166 22.29 -15.34 -18.75
C GLU A 166 23.27 -16.15 -17.91
N LYS A 167 24.21 -15.46 -17.26
CA LYS A 167 25.15 -16.02 -16.30
C LYS A 167 25.36 -15.00 -15.18
N TRP A 168 25.35 -15.48 -13.95
CA TRP A 168 25.56 -14.73 -12.72
C TRP A 168 26.47 -15.52 -11.77
N GLY A 169 26.97 -14.88 -10.71
CA GLY A 169 27.84 -15.51 -9.72
C GLY A 169 27.12 -16.50 -8.82
N ASP A 170 27.84 -17.48 -8.26
CA ASP A 170 27.28 -18.56 -7.43
C ASP A 170 26.58 -18.07 -6.14
N SER A 171 26.95 -16.87 -5.64
CA SER A 171 26.34 -16.25 -4.46
C SER A 171 25.04 -15.49 -4.76
N VAL A 172 24.65 -15.35 -6.04
CA VAL A 172 23.49 -14.57 -6.44
C VAL A 172 22.24 -15.44 -6.42
N ILE A 173 21.19 -14.93 -5.77
CA ILE A 173 19.90 -15.59 -5.61
C ILE A 173 18.88 -14.91 -6.55
N PRO A 174 18.38 -15.60 -7.59
CA PRO A 174 17.25 -15.11 -8.36
C PRO A 174 15.95 -15.29 -7.57
N LEU A 175 15.14 -14.25 -7.47
CA LEU A 175 13.97 -14.19 -6.59
C LEU A 175 12.64 -14.32 -7.34
N ALA A 176 12.60 -13.80 -8.57
CA ALA A 176 11.41 -13.78 -9.41
C ALA A 176 11.80 -13.89 -10.88
N ASP A 177 10.89 -14.42 -11.69
CA ASP A 177 11.07 -14.64 -13.12
C ASP A 177 10.05 -13.87 -13.95
N GLY A 178 10.46 -13.43 -15.12
CA GLY A 178 9.59 -13.00 -16.21
C GLY A 178 9.29 -14.18 -17.11
N ILE A 179 8.03 -14.34 -17.48
CA ILE A 179 7.61 -15.43 -18.36
C ILE A 179 7.72 -14.96 -19.80
N LEU A 180 8.42 -15.75 -20.61
CA LEU A 180 8.45 -15.60 -22.04
C LEU A 180 7.69 -16.74 -22.72
N GLY A 181 6.43 -16.48 -23.07
CA GLY A 181 5.58 -17.38 -23.83
C GLY A 181 5.58 -17.08 -25.33
N LYS A 182 4.68 -17.76 -26.05
CA LYS A 182 4.52 -17.60 -27.51
C LYS A 182 4.08 -16.19 -27.91
N GLU A 183 3.22 -15.56 -27.12
CA GLU A 183 2.71 -14.22 -27.41
C GLU A 183 3.81 -13.17 -27.25
N GLN A 184 4.58 -13.24 -26.17
CA GLN A 184 5.70 -12.35 -25.92
C GLN A 184 6.78 -12.48 -27.01
N LEU A 185 7.01 -13.70 -27.53
CA LEU A 185 7.92 -13.90 -28.67
C LEU A 185 7.52 -13.15 -29.93
N ILE A 186 6.23 -12.98 -30.20
CA ILE A 186 5.76 -12.19 -31.35
C ILE A 186 6.20 -10.73 -31.19
N TYR A 187 5.99 -10.16 -30.00
CA TYR A 187 6.44 -8.80 -29.69
C TYR A 187 7.96 -8.64 -29.79
N ILE A 188 8.71 -9.64 -29.31
CA ILE A 188 10.18 -9.62 -29.40
C ILE A 188 10.67 -9.63 -30.83
N ARG A 189 10.00 -10.36 -31.75
CA ARG A 189 10.36 -10.30 -33.17
C ARG A 189 10.15 -8.93 -33.80
N HIS A 190 9.31 -8.07 -33.20
CA HIS A 190 9.20 -6.67 -33.58
C HIS A 190 10.27 -5.78 -32.92
N LEU A 191 10.62 -6.04 -31.67
CA LEU A 191 11.62 -5.26 -30.91
C LEU A 191 13.07 -5.59 -31.33
N ALA A 192 13.37 -6.87 -31.51
CA ALA A 192 14.67 -7.41 -31.88
C ALA A 192 14.49 -8.58 -32.86
N PRO A 193 14.25 -8.32 -34.16
CA PRO A 193 13.91 -9.34 -35.17
C PRO A 193 14.93 -10.48 -35.32
N TRP A 194 16.18 -10.22 -34.95
CA TRP A 194 17.30 -11.16 -35.05
C TRP A 194 17.60 -11.89 -33.74
N SER A 195 16.83 -11.64 -32.68
CA SER A 195 17.02 -12.30 -31.41
C SER A 195 16.60 -13.77 -31.47
N ALA A 196 17.37 -14.63 -30.80
CA ALA A 196 17.13 -16.07 -30.71
C ALA A 196 16.50 -16.44 -29.37
N PHE A 197 15.56 -15.64 -28.86
CA PHE A 197 14.88 -15.95 -27.61
C PHE A 197 14.04 -17.22 -27.75
N GLU A 198 14.22 -18.14 -26.82
CA GLU A 198 13.38 -19.34 -26.68
C GLU A 198 12.35 -19.15 -25.57
N PRO A 199 11.12 -19.71 -25.70
CA PRO A 199 10.13 -19.64 -24.63
C PRO A 199 10.64 -20.32 -23.36
N ARG A 200 10.77 -19.56 -22.28
CA ARG A 200 11.13 -20.02 -20.93
C ARG A 200 10.95 -18.90 -19.91
N ASN A 201 11.28 -19.19 -18.66
CA ASN A 201 11.36 -18.20 -17.60
C ASN A 201 12.77 -17.59 -17.58
N TYR A 202 12.84 -16.28 -17.39
CA TYR A 202 14.09 -15.53 -17.27
C TYR A 202 14.07 -14.77 -15.94
N PRO A 203 15.09 -14.92 -15.08
CA PRO A 203 15.12 -14.20 -13.81
C PRO A 203 15.10 -12.68 -13.99
N LEU A 204 14.29 -12.01 -13.18
CA LEU A 204 14.02 -10.57 -13.21
C LEU A 204 14.53 -9.81 -11.99
N VAL A 205 14.69 -10.49 -10.87
CA VAL A 205 15.10 -9.88 -9.61
C VAL A 205 16.21 -10.74 -9.02
N PHE A 206 17.36 -10.13 -8.74
CA PHE A 206 18.54 -10.81 -8.22
C PHE A 206 18.94 -10.15 -6.90
N ALA A 207 19.28 -10.95 -5.89
CA ALA A 207 19.82 -10.49 -4.63
C ALA A 207 21.21 -11.12 -4.39
N THR A 208 22.12 -10.33 -3.81
CA THR A 208 23.47 -10.81 -3.44
C THR A 208 24.05 -9.96 -2.31
N GLU A 209 25.09 -10.48 -1.69
CA GLU A 209 25.99 -9.71 -0.85
C GLU A 209 27.25 -9.31 -1.62
N TRP A 210 27.86 -8.19 -1.23
CA TRP A 210 29.10 -7.70 -1.79
C TRP A 210 29.91 -7.00 -0.71
N GLY A 211 30.99 -7.64 -0.27
CA GLY A 211 31.72 -7.18 0.92
C GLY A 211 30.83 -7.14 2.15
N ALA A 212 30.73 -5.99 2.79
CA ALA A 212 29.85 -5.74 3.94
C ALA A 212 28.44 -5.25 3.55
N GLY A 213 28.18 -5.03 2.25
CA GLY A 213 26.89 -4.53 1.75
C GLY A 213 26.05 -5.60 1.08
N ARG A 214 24.83 -5.21 0.74
CA ARG A 214 23.81 -6.03 0.07
C ARG A 214 23.30 -5.31 -1.16
N ALA A 215 23.04 -6.04 -2.23
CA ALA A 215 22.63 -5.48 -3.50
C ALA A 215 21.44 -6.24 -4.11
N VAL A 216 20.52 -5.49 -4.72
CA VAL A 216 19.40 -6.02 -5.50
C VAL A 216 19.41 -5.40 -6.90
N GLN A 217 19.26 -6.24 -7.92
CA GLN A 217 19.09 -5.82 -9.31
C GLN A 217 17.70 -6.23 -9.81
N PHE A 218 16.95 -5.25 -10.32
CA PHE A 218 15.79 -5.49 -11.17
C PHE A 218 16.20 -5.42 -12.63
N THR A 219 15.98 -6.49 -13.39
CA THR A 219 16.18 -6.51 -14.85
C THR A 219 14.87 -6.32 -15.62
N LEU A 220 13.81 -5.90 -14.91
CA LEU A 220 12.52 -5.48 -15.45
C LEU A 220 12.45 -3.94 -15.46
N ASN A 221 11.98 -3.35 -16.55
CA ASN A 221 11.83 -1.91 -16.64
C ASN A 221 10.89 -1.38 -15.54
N SER A 222 11.31 -0.31 -14.85
CA SER A 222 10.56 0.36 -13.78
C SER A 222 9.15 0.83 -14.18
N ARG A 223 8.82 0.83 -15.48
CA ARG A 223 7.48 1.13 -16.00
C ARG A 223 6.42 0.19 -15.47
N VAL A 224 6.79 -1.02 -15.02
CA VAL A 224 5.85 -1.95 -14.38
C VAL A 224 5.08 -1.27 -13.25
N TRP A 225 5.71 -0.38 -12.45
CA TRP A 225 5.04 0.32 -11.35
C TRP A 225 4.16 1.51 -11.77
N ARG A 226 4.02 1.81 -13.07
CA ARG A 226 3.04 2.79 -13.56
C ARG A 226 1.67 2.12 -13.70
N ASN A 227 0.60 2.85 -13.36
CA ASN A 227 -0.78 2.35 -13.40
C ASN A 227 -1.20 1.79 -14.77
N ALA A 228 -0.61 2.25 -15.87
CA ALA A 228 -0.91 1.76 -17.21
C ALA A 228 -0.29 0.39 -17.54
N PHE A 229 0.59 -0.15 -16.69
CA PHE A 229 1.28 -1.43 -16.89
C PHE A 229 0.92 -2.44 -15.82
N PHE A 230 1.21 -2.14 -14.55
CA PHE A 230 0.75 -2.93 -13.41
C PHE A 230 0.38 -2.00 -12.27
N GLY A 231 1.28 -1.07 -11.93
CA GLY A 231 1.02 -0.06 -10.91
C GLY A 231 1.42 -0.51 -9.51
N HIS A 232 1.55 0.47 -8.62
CA HIS A 232 1.65 0.22 -7.19
C HIS A 232 0.32 -0.25 -6.60
N ALA A 233 0.39 -0.80 -5.38
CA ALA A 233 -0.71 -1.40 -4.62
C ALA A 233 -1.44 -2.50 -5.40
N ARG A 234 -0.71 -3.30 -6.17
CA ARG A 234 -1.26 -4.43 -6.96
C ARG A 234 -0.62 -5.78 -6.65
N GLY A 235 0.25 -5.85 -5.64
CA GLY A 235 0.74 -7.11 -5.08
C GLY A 235 2.24 -7.38 -5.22
N MET A 236 2.99 -6.47 -5.86
CA MET A 236 4.46 -6.53 -5.99
C MET A 236 5.21 -5.46 -5.18
N ASP A 237 4.49 -4.62 -4.45
CA ASP A 237 5.06 -3.50 -3.70
C ASP A 237 6.01 -3.95 -2.58
N ASP A 238 5.78 -5.13 -2.02
CA ASP A 238 6.68 -5.77 -1.07
C ASP A 238 8.02 -6.12 -1.70
N LEU A 239 8.07 -6.57 -2.95
CA LEU A 239 9.35 -6.75 -3.66
C LEU A 239 10.12 -5.42 -3.73
N PHE A 240 9.43 -4.29 -3.92
CA PHE A 240 10.04 -2.97 -3.96
C PHE A 240 10.59 -2.56 -2.58
N TRP A 241 9.73 -2.45 -1.56
CA TRP A 241 10.16 -1.90 -0.26
C TRP A 241 11.02 -2.89 0.55
N ARG A 242 10.82 -4.20 0.38
CA ARG A 242 11.67 -5.22 1.03
C ARG A 242 13.05 -5.28 0.39
N SER A 243 13.20 -4.99 -0.90
CA SER A 243 14.54 -4.84 -1.51
C SER A 243 15.33 -3.70 -0.86
N ILE A 244 14.68 -2.57 -0.62
CA ILE A 244 15.32 -1.40 0.02
C ILE A 244 15.63 -1.70 1.50
N THR A 245 14.65 -2.20 2.25
CA THR A 245 14.85 -2.50 3.68
C THR A 245 15.77 -3.69 3.90
N TRP A 246 15.95 -4.61 2.95
CA TRP A 246 16.96 -5.66 3.03
C TRP A 246 18.37 -5.13 2.79
N THR A 247 18.54 -4.26 1.79
CA THR A 247 19.85 -3.78 1.36
C THR A 247 20.40 -2.64 2.22
N ALA A 248 19.56 -1.74 2.71
CA ALA A 248 20.00 -0.55 3.42
C ALA A 248 20.89 -0.88 4.65
N ARG A 249 21.87 -0.04 4.93
CA ARG A 249 22.68 -0.12 6.15
C ARG A 249 21.77 0.00 7.38
N LYS A 250 22.04 -0.81 8.40
CA LYS A 250 21.23 -0.88 9.62
C LYS A 250 21.89 -0.11 10.78
N PRO A 251 21.11 0.40 11.75
CA PRO A 251 19.64 0.51 11.75
C PRO A 251 19.10 1.44 10.65
N PHE A 252 17.98 1.07 10.02
CA PHE A 252 17.32 1.88 8.99
C PHE A 252 15.93 2.29 9.46
N ALA A 253 15.62 3.59 9.47
CA ALA A 253 14.35 4.12 9.96
C ALA A 253 13.43 4.52 8.80
N ALA A 254 12.12 4.22 8.92
CA ALA A 254 11.10 4.64 7.97
C ALA A 254 9.77 4.94 8.68
N ASN A 255 9.05 5.96 8.20
CA ASN A 255 7.70 6.32 8.66
C ASN A 255 6.63 5.51 7.92
N MET A 256 6.74 4.17 7.94
CA MET A 256 5.78 3.26 7.29
C MET A 256 4.46 3.20 8.08
N ILE A 257 3.35 2.91 7.38
CA ILE A 257 2.09 2.56 8.05
C ILE A 257 2.32 1.22 8.78
N PRO A 258 2.07 1.11 10.09
CA PRO A 258 2.08 -0.17 10.79
C PRO A 258 1.07 -1.11 10.15
N PRO A 259 1.23 -2.45 10.27
CA PRO A 259 0.38 -3.42 9.59
C PRO A 259 -0.98 -3.53 10.28
N PHE A 260 -1.74 -2.44 10.24
CA PHE A 260 -3.05 -2.34 10.84
C PHE A 260 -4.02 -3.26 10.11
N VAL A 261 -4.86 -3.97 10.86
CA VAL A 261 -5.90 -4.83 10.31
C VAL A 261 -7.24 -4.50 10.97
N THR A 262 -8.25 -4.26 10.15
CA THR A 262 -9.63 -4.00 10.60
C THR A 262 -10.64 -4.80 9.78
N MET A 263 -11.90 -4.76 10.19
CA MET A 263 -13.01 -5.45 9.55
C MET A 263 -14.27 -4.58 9.56
N SER A 264 -15.01 -4.57 8.46
CA SER A 264 -16.28 -3.86 8.37
C SER A 264 -17.38 -4.69 7.72
N TRP A 265 -18.62 -4.32 8.05
CA TRP A 265 -19.81 -4.82 7.39
C TRP A 265 -20.64 -3.67 6.89
N ASP A 266 -21.15 -3.83 5.68
CA ASP A 266 -22.18 -2.97 5.12
C ASP A 266 -23.58 -3.54 5.37
N ASP A 267 -24.55 -2.65 5.25
CA ASP A 267 -25.99 -2.97 5.26
C ASP A 267 -26.48 -3.68 6.53
N CYS A 268 -25.97 -3.28 7.70
CA CYS A 268 -26.28 -3.98 8.95
C CYS A 268 -27.63 -3.56 9.56
N GLU A 269 -28.45 -4.55 9.88
CA GLU A 269 -29.77 -4.42 10.51
C GLU A 269 -29.84 -5.12 11.88
N GLY A 270 -28.80 -5.86 12.30
CA GLY A 270 -28.78 -6.56 13.59
C GLY A 270 -29.09 -8.05 13.49
N ARG A 271 -28.76 -8.66 12.37
CA ARG A 271 -28.88 -10.09 12.14
C ARG A 271 -28.04 -10.87 13.14
N HIS A 272 -28.58 -12.01 13.60
CA HIS A 272 -27.98 -12.83 14.67
C HIS A 272 -27.59 -12.00 15.91
N ASP A 273 -28.32 -10.92 16.19
CA ASP A 273 -28.05 -10.00 17.29
C ASP A 273 -26.62 -9.44 17.29
N PHE A 274 -26.01 -9.26 16.10
CA PHE A 274 -24.60 -8.89 15.93
C PHE A 274 -23.58 -9.91 16.48
N ALA A 275 -23.95 -11.18 16.68
CA ALA A 275 -23.04 -12.20 17.19
C ALA A 275 -21.79 -12.40 16.30
N TYR A 276 -21.90 -12.15 14.99
CA TYR A 276 -20.77 -12.20 14.07
C TYR A 276 -19.69 -11.15 14.41
N ALA A 277 -20.08 -9.99 14.93
CA ALA A 277 -19.15 -8.95 15.35
C ALA A 277 -18.46 -9.35 16.65
N ASP A 278 -19.19 -9.96 17.60
CA ASP A 278 -18.59 -10.51 18.82
C ASP A 278 -17.54 -11.57 18.48
N ILE A 279 -17.85 -12.50 17.56
CA ILE A 279 -16.90 -13.51 17.09
C ILE A 279 -15.68 -12.84 16.45
N ALA A 280 -15.84 -11.78 15.65
CA ALA A 280 -14.69 -11.08 15.10
C ALA A 280 -13.76 -10.50 16.18
N THR A 281 -14.31 -10.01 17.30
CA THR A 281 -13.48 -9.55 18.44
C THR A 281 -12.68 -10.68 19.09
N THR A 282 -13.18 -11.92 19.13
CA THR A 282 -12.42 -13.06 19.68
C THR A 282 -11.22 -13.44 18.81
N HIS A 283 -11.27 -13.11 17.51
CA HIS A 283 -10.15 -13.23 16.57
C HIS A 283 -9.24 -11.98 16.54
N GLY A 284 -9.53 -10.99 17.39
CA GLY A 284 -8.70 -9.81 17.62
C GLY A 284 -9.12 -8.56 16.84
N TYR A 285 -10.07 -8.67 15.89
CA TYR A 285 -10.51 -7.51 15.10
C TYR A 285 -11.22 -6.47 15.97
N LYS A 286 -11.13 -5.19 15.56
CA LYS A 286 -11.96 -4.09 16.06
C LYS A 286 -13.02 -3.73 15.01
N PRO A 287 -14.09 -4.53 14.90
CA PRO A 287 -15.09 -4.45 13.84
C PRO A 287 -15.85 -3.12 13.77
N MET A 288 -16.31 -2.75 12.56
CA MET A 288 -17.25 -1.65 12.32
C MET A 288 -18.49 -2.12 11.52
N PRO A 289 -19.59 -2.53 12.16
CA PRO A 289 -20.88 -2.69 11.49
C PRO A 289 -21.49 -1.33 11.12
N SER A 290 -21.82 -1.17 9.83
CA SER A 290 -22.40 0.06 9.28
C SER A 290 -23.91 -0.08 9.16
N LEU A 291 -24.67 0.72 9.93
CA LEU A 291 -26.07 0.44 10.23
C LEU A 291 -27.08 1.07 9.26
N PHE A 292 -28.10 0.30 8.89
CA PHE A 292 -29.40 0.82 8.43
C PHE A 292 -30.28 1.17 9.62
N ILE A 293 -30.21 2.43 10.05
CA ILE A 293 -30.70 2.85 11.37
C ILE A 293 -32.22 2.81 11.54
N ARG A 294 -33.01 2.64 10.48
CA ARG A 294 -34.47 2.35 10.60
C ARG A 294 -34.75 0.88 10.91
N ASN A 295 -33.84 -0.03 10.55
CA ASN A 295 -34.08 -1.47 10.57
C ASN A 295 -33.53 -2.13 11.84
N VAL A 296 -32.63 -1.44 12.57
CA VAL A 296 -32.06 -1.91 13.84
C VAL A 296 -33.14 -2.06 14.93
N PRO A 297 -33.39 -3.27 15.46
CA PRO A 297 -34.34 -3.49 16.55
C PRO A 297 -33.94 -2.77 17.84
N GLU A 298 -34.92 -2.16 18.54
CA GLU A 298 -34.65 -1.41 19.79
C GLU A 298 -33.99 -2.26 20.89
N ARG A 299 -34.27 -3.57 20.91
CA ARG A 299 -33.65 -4.52 21.84
C ARG A 299 -32.12 -4.61 21.70
N LEU A 300 -31.56 -4.22 20.54
CA LEU A 300 -30.13 -4.26 20.27
C LEU A 300 -29.39 -2.96 20.60
N LEU A 301 -30.10 -1.85 20.88
CA LEU A 301 -29.45 -0.57 21.21
C LEU A 301 -28.54 -0.66 22.45
N PRO A 302 -28.90 -1.40 23.54
CA PRO A 302 -27.98 -1.61 24.66
C PRO A 302 -26.68 -2.31 24.24
N LYS A 303 -26.73 -3.27 23.31
CA LYS A 303 -25.54 -3.95 22.80
C LYS A 303 -24.64 -3.01 22.01
N ILE A 304 -25.22 -2.21 21.11
CA ILE A 304 -24.51 -1.18 20.36
C ILE A 304 -23.79 -0.21 21.31
N ARG A 305 -24.50 0.29 22.34
CA ARG A 305 -23.91 1.16 23.35
C ARG A 305 -22.71 0.52 24.06
N ILE A 306 -22.85 -0.74 24.48
CA ILE A 306 -21.77 -1.46 25.19
C ILE A 306 -20.55 -1.62 24.28
N GLY A 307 -20.74 -2.02 23.03
CA GLY A 307 -19.64 -2.18 22.06
C GLY A 307 -18.87 -0.88 21.84
N ILE A 308 -19.58 0.25 21.66
CA ILE A 308 -18.94 1.57 21.50
C ILE A 308 -18.18 1.97 22.77
N GLN A 309 -18.79 1.77 23.95
CA GLN A 309 -18.20 2.18 25.23
C GLN A 309 -16.98 1.34 25.63
N SER A 310 -16.94 0.06 25.25
CA SER A 310 -15.76 -0.78 25.48
C SER A 310 -14.64 -0.49 24.49
N GLY A 311 -14.98 0.01 23.29
CA GLY A 311 -14.05 0.22 22.19
C GLY A 311 -13.74 -1.07 21.40
N ASP A 312 -14.44 -2.16 21.70
CA ASP A 312 -14.24 -3.44 21.00
C ASP A 312 -14.98 -3.48 19.66
N ILE A 313 -16.14 -2.83 19.57
CA ILE A 313 -16.98 -2.81 18.36
C ILE A 313 -17.41 -1.37 18.09
N HIS A 314 -17.05 -0.85 16.93
CA HIS A 314 -17.48 0.45 16.45
C HIS A 314 -18.80 0.31 15.69
N TYR A 315 -19.63 1.34 15.69
CA TYR A 315 -20.83 1.38 14.86
C TYR A 315 -20.96 2.76 14.23
N ASN A 316 -21.46 2.81 13.00
CA ASN A 316 -21.75 4.07 12.31
C ASN A 316 -23.14 4.04 11.66
N SER A 317 -23.55 5.19 11.10
CA SER A 317 -24.76 5.29 10.28
C SER A 317 -24.41 5.14 8.80
N HIS A 318 -24.87 4.06 8.18
CA HIS A 318 -24.60 3.72 6.78
C HIS A 318 -25.61 4.35 5.81
N ALA A 319 -26.90 4.19 6.16
CA ALA A 319 -28.06 4.79 5.50
C ALA A 319 -29.26 4.75 6.47
N LEU A 320 -30.39 5.34 6.07
CA LEU A 320 -31.64 5.14 6.80
C LEU A 320 -32.19 3.73 6.55
N ASP A 321 -32.16 3.29 5.29
CA ASP A 321 -32.60 1.99 4.77
C ASP A 321 -31.92 1.76 3.41
N TYR A 322 -32.06 0.58 2.80
CA TYR A 322 -31.38 0.20 1.55
C TYR A 322 -31.61 1.20 0.40
N TYR A 323 -32.86 1.64 0.18
CA TYR A 323 -33.20 2.64 -0.86
C TYR A 323 -33.31 4.07 -0.32
N GLN A 324 -33.06 4.28 0.97
CA GLN A 324 -33.10 5.59 1.62
C GLN A 324 -31.72 5.92 2.19
N LEU A 325 -30.84 6.39 1.31
CA LEU A 325 -29.50 6.84 1.66
C LEU A 325 -29.57 8.03 2.62
N LEU A 326 -28.54 8.16 3.46
CA LEU A 326 -28.53 9.18 4.50
C LEU A 326 -28.26 10.59 3.95
N ILE A 327 -27.33 10.69 2.99
CA ILE A 327 -26.73 11.96 2.54
C ILE A 327 -26.75 12.14 1.02
N TYR A 328 -27.47 11.27 0.33
CA TYR A 328 -27.66 11.29 -1.11
C TYR A 328 -29.03 10.71 -1.42
N ASN A 329 -29.66 11.16 -2.50
CA ASN A 329 -30.93 10.60 -2.96
C ASN A 329 -30.66 9.50 -3.98
N PHE A 330 -31.02 8.26 -3.63
CA PHE A 330 -30.81 7.09 -4.48
C PHE A 330 -31.33 7.31 -5.90
N GLY A 331 -30.43 7.24 -6.88
CA GLY A 331 -30.75 7.42 -8.30
C GLY A 331 -31.25 8.82 -8.69
N LYS A 332 -31.15 9.84 -7.82
CA LYS A 332 -31.57 11.23 -8.11
C LYS A 332 -30.48 12.28 -7.99
N GLY A 333 -29.53 12.14 -7.06
CA GLY A 333 -28.50 13.14 -6.83
C GLY A 333 -28.37 13.57 -5.37
N GLU A 334 -27.83 14.76 -5.11
CA GLU A 334 -27.72 15.29 -3.75
C GLU A 334 -29.07 15.53 -3.07
N CYS A 335 -29.12 15.37 -1.75
CA CYS A 335 -30.25 15.78 -0.93
C CYS A 335 -30.41 17.32 -0.89
N SER A 336 -31.64 17.79 -0.75
CA SER A 336 -31.91 19.19 -0.39
C SER A 336 -31.51 19.48 1.05
N PRO A 337 -31.27 20.74 1.43
CA PRO A 337 -31.03 21.11 2.82
C PRO A 337 -32.13 20.63 3.78
N GLU A 338 -33.40 20.73 3.38
CA GLU A 338 -34.55 20.29 4.18
C GLU A 338 -34.58 18.75 4.35
N GLU A 339 -34.22 18.01 3.30
CA GLU A 339 -34.07 16.55 3.38
C GLU A 339 -32.93 16.17 4.33
N LEU A 340 -31.78 16.86 4.24
CA LEU A 340 -30.65 16.64 5.13
C LEU A 340 -31.01 16.96 6.59
N GLU A 341 -31.68 18.09 6.86
CA GLU A 341 -32.17 18.43 8.19
C GLU A 341 -33.06 17.32 8.78
N SER A 342 -34.01 16.82 8.00
CA SER A 342 -34.88 15.71 8.40
C SER A 342 -34.11 14.41 8.66
N ASN A 343 -33.22 14.03 7.73
CA ASN A 343 -32.42 12.81 7.84
C ASN A 343 -31.50 12.85 9.07
N PHE A 344 -30.82 13.97 9.30
CA PHE A 344 -29.92 14.13 10.42
C PHE A 344 -30.64 14.30 11.76
N ALA A 345 -31.85 14.89 11.80
CA ALA A 345 -32.68 14.85 13.00
C ALA A 345 -33.06 13.41 13.39
N PHE A 346 -33.29 12.54 12.40
CA PHE A 346 -33.52 11.11 12.65
C PHE A 346 -32.25 10.42 13.18
N VAL A 347 -31.08 10.68 12.58
CA VAL A 347 -29.78 10.17 13.07
C VAL A 347 -29.54 10.56 14.52
N ASP A 348 -29.74 11.84 14.86
CA ASP A 348 -29.55 12.35 16.21
C ASP A 348 -30.49 11.68 17.22
N ALA A 349 -31.76 11.50 16.84
CA ALA A 349 -32.73 10.79 17.67
C ALA A 349 -32.37 9.31 17.86
N PHE A 350 -31.83 8.65 16.83
CA PHE A 350 -31.35 7.28 16.92
C PHE A 350 -30.19 7.16 17.92
N TRP A 351 -29.11 7.93 17.75
CA TRP A 351 -27.94 7.86 18.63
C TRP A 351 -28.25 8.32 20.06
N LYS A 352 -29.18 9.27 20.23
CA LYS A 352 -29.71 9.62 21.55
C LYS A 352 -30.41 8.44 22.24
N ARG A 353 -31.16 7.61 21.51
CA ARG A 353 -31.80 6.39 22.06
C ARG A 353 -30.78 5.31 22.38
N VAL A 354 -29.75 5.15 21.57
CA VAL A 354 -28.61 4.27 21.88
C VAL A 354 -27.93 4.71 23.17
N GLY A 355 -27.77 6.02 23.37
CA GLY A 355 -27.05 6.58 24.52
C GLY A 355 -25.54 6.44 24.38
N ALA A 356 -25.04 6.49 23.13
CA ALA A 356 -23.64 6.54 22.77
C ALA A 356 -23.45 7.40 21.51
N THR A 357 -22.24 7.90 21.32
CA THR A 357 -21.86 8.66 20.11
C THR A 357 -21.08 7.74 19.18
N PRO A 358 -21.43 7.66 17.88
CA PRO A 358 -20.67 6.86 16.92
C PRO A 358 -19.25 7.43 16.70
N GLY A 359 -18.41 6.62 16.06
CA GLY A 359 -17.05 7.02 15.68
C GLY A 359 -16.98 8.16 14.68
N ALA A 360 -15.75 8.66 14.47
CA ALA A 360 -15.48 9.74 13.52
C ALA A 360 -15.48 9.27 12.05
N THR A 361 -15.34 7.96 11.82
CA THR A 361 -15.30 7.33 10.50
C THR A 361 -16.67 6.91 10.02
N LEU A 362 -16.93 7.20 8.74
CA LEU A 362 -18.16 6.87 8.05
C LEU A 362 -17.89 5.98 6.85
N ARG A 363 -18.82 5.05 6.66
CA ARG A 363 -18.94 4.22 5.46
C ARG A 363 -20.36 4.41 4.96
N PHE A 364 -20.52 4.92 3.74
CA PHE A 364 -21.83 5.23 3.19
C PHE A 364 -22.32 4.16 2.24
N HIS A 365 -23.63 3.90 2.27
CA HIS A 365 -24.26 2.99 1.33
C HIS A 365 -24.03 3.46 -0.11
N TRP A 366 -23.61 2.53 -0.98
CA TRP A 366 -23.13 2.81 -2.35
C TRP A 366 -21.92 3.73 -2.48
N GLY A 367 -21.37 4.25 -1.38
CA GLY A 367 -20.33 5.27 -1.38
C GLY A 367 -20.77 6.60 -2.01
N GLU A 368 -22.08 6.83 -2.15
CA GLU A 368 -22.65 8.05 -2.75
C GLU A 368 -22.87 9.12 -1.67
N TYR A 369 -22.38 10.33 -1.93
CA TYR A 369 -22.54 11.47 -1.03
C TYR A 369 -22.45 12.79 -1.79
N GLY A 370 -23.12 13.83 -1.27
CA GLY A 370 -23.11 15.17 -1.83
C GLY A 370 -22.35 16.20 -0.98
N VAL A 371 -21.88 17.27 -1.61
CA VAL A 371 -21.16 18.37 -0.93
C VAL A 371 -22.04 19.01 0.14
N ARG A 372 -23.35 19.12 -0.11
CA ARG A 372 -24.31 19.72 0.84
C ARG A 372 -24.42 19.00 2.17
N ALA A 373 -24.07 17.71 2.22
CA ALA A 373 -24.12 16.93 3.45
C ALA A 373 -22.90 17.15 4.36
N LEU A 374 -21.78 17.62 3.80
CA LEU A 374 -20.51 17.77 4.52
C LEU A 374 -20.63 18.65 5.78
N PRO A 375 -21.31 19.82 5.77
CA PRO A 375 -21.52 20.61 6.98
C PRO A 375 -22.30 19.87 8.09
N PHE A 376 -23.29 19.05 7.72
CA PHE A 376 -24.07 18.26 8.68
C PHE A 376 -23.23 17.16 9.33
N LEU A 377 -22.33 16.55 8.56
CA LEU A 377 -21.38 15.55 9.05
C LEU A 377 -20.37 16.18 10.03
N LYS A 378 -19.80 17.34 9.66
CA LYS A 378 -18.86 18.07 10.54
C LYS A 378 -19.47 18.47 11.87
N ALA A 379 -20.73 18.93 11.86
CA ALA A 379 -21.44 19.31 13.08
C ALA A 379 -21.57 18.16 14.09
N ARG A 380 -21.42 16.91 13.64
CA ARG A 380 -21.48 15.68 14.45
C ARG A 380 -20.11 15.08 14.75
N GLY A 381 -19.03 15.77 14.38
CA GLY A 381 -17.66 15.33 14.66
C GLY A 381 -17.13 14.27 13.69
N HIS A 382 -17.85 13.96 12.61
CA HIS A 382 -17.31 13.07 11.59
C HIS A 382 -16.18 13.75 10.83
N ARG A 383 -15.13 12.98 10.57
CA ARG A 383 -13.88 13.46 9.95
C ARG A 383 -13.33 12.52 8.91
N PHE A 384 -13.72 11.24 8.96
CA PHE A 384 -13.13 10.24 8.09
C PHE A 384 -14.14 9.54 7.19
N PHE A 385 -13.71 9.26 5.96
CA PHE A 385 -14.46 8.50 4.97
C PHE A 385 -13.70 7.21 4.64
N CYS A 386 -14.38 6.06 4.79
CA CYS A 386 -13.81 4.75 4.50
C CYS A 386 -14.86 3.82 3.86
N PRO A 387 -14.89 3.68 2.52
CA PRO A 387 -14.14 4.46 1.53
C PRO A 387 -14.81 5.82 1.25
N ALA A 388 -14.03 6.78 0.74
CA ALA A 388 -14.55 7.87 -0.09
C ALA A 388 -14.56 7.50 -1.57
N LEU A 389 -15.64 7.86 -2.25
CA LEU A 389 -15.69 7.88 -3.71
C LEU A 389 -15.78 9.34 -4.20
N GLN A 390 -16.03 9.57 -5.48
CA GLN A 390 -16.13 10.93 -6.02
C GLN A 390 -17.43 11.62 -5.57
N THR A 391 -17.29 12.80 -4.96
CA THR A 391 -18.41 13.59 -4.41
C THR A 391 -19.40 14.02 -5.49
N GLY A 392 -20.69 13.96 -5.18
CA GLY A 392 -21.77 14.50 -6.02
C GLY A 392 -22.08 13.67 -7.26
N LEU A 393 -21.46 12.50 -7.44
CA LEU A 393 -21.68 11.60 -8.56
C LEU A 393 -22.48 10.37 -8.15
N HIS A 394 -23.24 9.82 -9.10
CA HIS A 394 -23.78 8.48 -8.95
C HIS A 394 -22.66 7.45 -9.02
N LYS A 395 -22.81 6.33 -8.30
CA LYS A 395 -21.85 5.23 -8.32
C LYS A 395 -21.56 4.71 -9.73
N ALA A 396 -22.55 4.79 -10.63
CA ALA A 396 -22.41 4.38 -12.02
C ALA A 396 -21.57 5.36 -12.87
N ASP A 397 -21.50 6.64 -12.47
CA ASP A 397 -20.81 7.70 -13.20
C ASP A 397 -19.38 7.93 -12.69
N MET A 398 -18.97 7.24 -11.63
CA MET A 398 -17.64 7.36 -11.05
C MET A 398 -16.56 6.79 -11.99
N SER A 399 -15.51 7.59 -12.19
CA SER A 399 -14.33 7.27 -12.99
C SER A 399 -13.29 6.58 -12.11
N MET A 400 -12.80 5.41 -12.53
CA MET A 400 -11.67 4.75 -11.86
C MET A 400 -10.32 5.43 -12.13
N GLU A 401 -10.27 6.43 -13.02
CA GLU A 401 -9.04 7.17 -13.36
C GLU A 401 -8.80 8.37 -12.44
N ASP A 402 -9.85 8.89 -11.79
CA ASP A 402 -9.79 10.02 -10.87
C ASP A 402 -9.52 9.55 -9.43
N GLY A 403 -8.36 8.95 -9.21
CA GLY A 403 -7.99 8.40 -7.91
C GLY A 403 -7.34 9.40 -6.95
N PHE A 404 -7.08 8.92 -5.74
CA PHE A 404 -6.53 9.64 -4.60
C PHE A 404 -5.04 9.33 -4.38
N ARG A 405 -4.36 10.15 -3.57
CA ARG A 405 -2.97 9.91 -3.13
C ARG A 405 -2.82 8.52 -2.46
N PRO A 406 -1.65 7.85 -2.55
CA PRO A 406 -0.41 8.23 -3.24
C PRO A 406 -0.33 7.89 -4.71
N TYR A 407 -1.02 6.84 -5.14
CA TYR A 407 -0.81 6.27 -6.47
C TYR A 407 -1.88 6.67 -7.49
N GLY A 408 -2.77 7.60 -7.15
CA GLY A 408 -3.90 7.95 -8.01
C GLY A 408 -4.89 6.79 -8.15
N LEU A 409 -5.14 6.06 -7.05
CA LEU A 409 -6.01 4.88 -7.02
C LEU A 409 -7.28 5.15 -6.21
N GLN A 410 -8.31 4.35 -6.46
CA GLN A 410 -9.55 4.32 -5.66
C GLN A 410 -9.69 3.05 -4.80
N THR A 411 -8.71 2.16 -4.89
CA THR A 411 -8.69 0.89 -4.15
C THR A 411 -7.77 0.97 -2.94
N CYS A 412 -6.61 1.61 -3.06
CA CYS A 412 -5.66 1.86 -1.98
C CYS A 412 -5.26 3.33 -1.95
N TYR A 413 -5.68 4.07 -0.93
CA TYR A 413 -5.38 5.49 -0.80
C TYR A 413 -5.53 6.02 0.63
N TYR A 414 -4.97 7.20 0.86
CA TYR A 414 -5.29 8.09 1.97
C TYR A 414 -5.06 9.54 1.52
N ASP A 415 -6.09 10.38 1.61
CA ASP A 415 -6.03 11.74 1.10
C ASP A 415 -7.11 12.64 1.73
N TYR A 416 -7.00 13.95 1.52
CA TYR A 416 -8.06 14.89 1.86
C TYR A 416 -9.13 14.89 0.77
N LEU A 417 -10.39 15.09 1.15
CA LEU A 417 -11.45 15.28 0.16
C LEU A 417 -11.22 16.59 -0.63
N PRO A 418 -11.22 16.56 -1.97
CA PRO A 418 -11.00 17.78 -2.77
C PRO A 418 -12.03 18.88 -2.53
N ASP A 419 -13.28 18.50 -2.26
CA ASP A 419 -14.38 19.45 -2.03
C ASP A 419 -14.35 20.06 -0.62
N ASP A 420 -13.73 19.37 0.34
CA ASP A 420 -13.66 19.81 1.73
C ASP A 420 -12.48 19.16 2.49
N PRO A 421 -11.32 19.84 2.52
CA PRO A 421 -10.10 19.30 3.14
C PRO A 421 -10.15 19.13 4.67
N ASP A 422 -11.25 19.44 5.35
CA ASP A 422 -11.42 19.05 6.75
C ASP A 422 -11.72 17.54 6.89
N PHE A 423 -12.16 16.89 5.82
CA PHE A 423 -12.37 15.45 5.75
C PHE A 423 -11.14 14.74 5.18
N PHE A 424 -10.84 13.59 5.78
CA PHE A 424 -9.74 12.73 5.36
C PHE A 424 -10.28 11.35 4.99
N ALA A 425 -10.01 10.92 3.78
CA ALA A 425 -10.48 9.68 3.21
C ALA A 425 -9.37 8.65 3.18
N PHE A 426 -9.72 7.38 3.38
CA PHE A 426 -8.76 6.28 3.23
C PHE A 426 -9.45 4.96 2.87
N ALA A 427 -8.77 4.13 2.09
CA ALA A 427 -9.24 2.80 1.69
C ALA A 427 -8.05 1.86 1.45
N ALA A 428 -8.26 0.58 1.71
CA ALA A 428 -7.36 -0.51 1.31
C ALA A 428 -8.21 -1.73 0.91
N MET A 429 -8.75 -1.68 -0.29
CA MET A 429 -9.74 -2.61 -0.81
C MET A 429 -9.24 -3.22 -2.12
N LEU A 430 -9.75 -4.40 -2.46
CA LEU A 430 -9.55 -4.97 -3.80
C LEU A 430 -10.35 -4.20 -4.86
N ALA A 431 -10.10 -4.54 -6.12
CA ALA A 431 -10.88 -4.01 -7.23
C ALA A 431 -12.38 -4.36 -7.10
N ARG A 432 -13.21 -3.58 -7.80
CA ARG A 432 -14.66 -3.73 -7.81
C ARG A 432 -15.09 -5.17 -8.06
N HIS A 433 -16.11 -5.62 -7.34
CA HIS A 433 -16.64 -6.99 -7.31
C HIS A 433 -15.80 -8.01 -6.53
N SER A 434 -14.66 -7.60 -6.00
CA SER A 434 -13.81 -8.42 -5.12
C SER A 434 -13.70 -7.83 -3.70
N GLU A 435 -14.42 -6.74 -3.40
CA GLU A 435 -14.36 -6.10 -2.07
C GLU A 435 -15.10 -6.92 -1.00
N ASP A 436 -16.20 -7.60 -1.35
CA ASP A 436 -16.89 -8.50 -0.43
C ASP A 436 -16.28 -9.90 -0.51
N PHE A 437 -15.55 -10.29 0.54
CA PHE A 437 -14.81 -11.55 0.54
C PHE A 437 -15.72 -12.80 0.60
N LEU A 438 -17.00 -12.66 0.94
CA LEU A 438 -17.98 -13.76 0.93
C LEU A 438 -18.67 -13.94 -0.44
N THR A 439 -18.42 -13.03 -1.41
CA THR A 439 -18.97 -13.14 -2.76
C THR A 439 -18.51 -14.43 -3.44
N GLY A 440 -19.45 -15.16 -4.05
CA GLY A 440 -19.13 -16.42 -4.72
C GLY A 440 -18.82 -17.57 -3.75
N CYS A 441 -19.01 -17.39 -2.45
CA CYS A 441 -18.68 -18.38 -1.42
C CYS A 441 -19.92 -18.91 -0.69
N THR A 442 -21.09 -18.27 -0.82
CA THR A 442 -22.29 -18.59 -0.03
C THR A 442 -23.49 -18.93 -0.93
N PRO A 443 -24.51 -19.65 -0.43
CA PRO A 443 -25.78 -19.85 -1.12
C PRO A 443 -26.60 -18.58 -1.38
N TYR A 444 -26.25 -17.47 -0.74
CA TYR A 444 -26.91 -16.19 -0.95
C TYR A 444 -26.88 -15.82 -2.43
N LEU A 445 -28.03 -15.41 -2.97
CA LEU A 445 -28.21 -15.12 -4.41
C LEU A 445 -27.76 -16.24 -5.36
N ARG A 446 -27.70 -17.50 -4.88
CA ARG A 446 -27.23 -18.67 -5.66
C ARG A 446 -25.79 -18.54 -6.15
N GLU A 447 -24.96 -17.82 -5.40
CA GLU A 447 -23.54 -17.64 -5.71
C GLU A 447 -22.73 -18.94 -5.55
N ASN A 448 -23.20 -19.86 -4.69
CA ASN A 448 -22.62 -21.19 -4.47
C ASN A 448 -23.69 -22.19 -4.00
N GLU A 449 -23.40 -23.49 -4.01
CA GLU A 449 -24.33 -24.53 -3.52
C GLU A 449 -24.39 -24.59 -1.98
N SER A 450 -23.26 -24.30 -1.32
CA SER A 450 -23.09 -24.28 0.13
C SER A 450 -22.05 -23.23 0.53
N THR A 451 -21.94 -22.94 1.82
CA THR A 451 -20.92 -22.01 2.33
C THR A 451 -19.54 -22.67 2.21
N ASP A 452 -18.70 -22.13 1.35
CA ASP A 452 -17.32 -22.55 1.14
C ASP A 452 -16.38 -21.80 2.08
N VAL A 453 -16.10 -22.41 3.23
CA VAL A 453 -15.24 -21.85 4.28
C VAL A 453 -13.82 -21.59 3.80
N GLU A 454 -13.22 -22.50 3.03
CA GLU A 454 -11.83 -22.35 2.58
C GLU A 454 -11.69 -21.22 1.56
N LYS A 455 -12.63 -21.12 0.61
CA LYS A 455 -12.64 -20.04 -0.37
C LYS A 455 -12.89 -18.68 0.29
N ALA A 456 -13.86 -18.59 1.21
CA ALA A 456 -14.12 -17.37 1.97
C ALA A 456 -12.89 -16.93 2.78
N ALA A 457 -12.24 -17.87 3.48
CA ALA A 457 -11.03 -17.60 4.23
C ALA A 457 -9.87 -17.16 3.34
N GLY A 458 -9.74 -17.75 2.15
CA GLY A 458 -8.76 -17.39 1.13
C GLY A 458 -8.97 -15.97 0.58
N ASN A 459 -10.23 -15.58 0.33
CA ASN A 459 -10.57 -14.23 -0.12
C ASN A 459 -10.26 -13.18 0.97
N ALA A 460 -10.61 -13.45 2.23
CA ALA A 460 -10.27 -12.57 3.35
C ALA A 460 -8.75 -12.48 3.55
N ALA A 461 -8.03 -13.59 3.42
CA ALA A 461 -6.57 -13.60 3.47
C ALA A 461 -5.97 -12.76 2.32
N LEU A 462 -6.53 -12.84 1.10
CA LEU A 462 -6.10 -12.03 -0.03
C LEU A 462 -6.22 -10.53 0.24
N GLN A 463 -7.32 -10.08 0.83
CA GLN A 463 -7.52 -8.68 1.22
C GLN A 463 -6.49 -8.21 2.26
N ILE A 464 -6.18 -9.05 3.25
CA ILE A 464 -5.10 -8.77 4.22
C ILE A 464 -3.75 -8.64 3.51
N ARG A 465 -3.40 -9.60 2.66
CA ARG A 465 -2.13 -9.60 1.93
C ARG A 465 -2.00 -8.37 1.03
N HIS A 466 -3.09 -7.98 0.37
CA HIS A 466 -3.14 -6.83 -0.53
C HIS A 466 -2.73 -5.54 0.19
N GLY A 467 -3.42 -5.18 1.28
CA GLY A 467 -3.12 -3.96 2.03
C GLY A 467 -1.72 -3.97 2.63
N LEU A 468 -1.35 -5.07 3.31
CA LEU A 468 -0.08 -5.14 4.04
C LEU A 468 1.15 -5.21 3.13
N ARG A 469 1.10 -5.91 1.99
CA ARG A 469 2.21 -5.92 1.01
C ARG A 469 2.41 -4.55 0.39
N ALA A 470 1.31 -3.83 0.14
CA ALA A 470 1.32 -2.48 -0.42
C ALA A 470 1.81 -1.40 0.55
N GLY A 471 2.00 -1.70 1.83
CA GLY A 471 2.37 -0.70 2.85
C GLY A 471 1.20 0.15 3.34
N PHE A 472 -0.04 -0.30 3.10
CA PHE A 472 -1.25 0.27 3.68
C PHE A 472 -1.68 -0.55 4.91
N TYR A 473 -2.75 -0.10 5.56
CA TYR A 473 -3.55 -0.97 6.42
C TYR A 473 -4.28 -2.03 5.57
N ALA A 474 -4.82 -3.05 6.22
CA ALA A 474 -5.71 -4.03 5.62
C ALA A 474 -7.12 -3.90 6.19
N GLU A 475 -8.10 -4.00 5.30
CA GLU A 475 -9.50 -4.10 5.66
C GLU A 475 -10.07 -5.37 5.04
N ILE A 476 -10.83 -6.12 5.84
CA ILE A 476 -11.70 -7.17 5.30
C ILE A 476 -13.16 -6.75 5.38
N VAL A 477 -13.84 -6.80 4.25
CA VAL A 477 -15.20 -6.27 4.09
C VAL A 477 -16.16 -7.36 3.64
N THR A 478 -17.35 -7.37 4.21
CA THR A 478 -18.49 -8.13 3.67
C THR A 478 -19.81 -7.39 3.95
N HIS A 479 -20.95 -7.97 3.56
CA HIS A 479 -22.26 -7.40 3.84
C HIS A 479 -23.08 -8.31 4.77
N GLU A 480 -23.91 -7.72 5.65
CA GLU A 480 -24.66 -8.47 6.66
C GLU A 480 -25.65 -9.47 6.03
N GLN A 481 -26.17 -9.21 4.83
CA GLN A 481 -27.12 -10.11 4.16
C GLN A 481 -26.51 -11.50 3.88
N LYS A 482 -25.19 -11.62 3.75
CA LYS A 482 -24.52 -12.92 3.55
C LYS A 482 -24.77 -13.88 4.72
N PHE A 483 -25.05 -13.36 5.92
CA PHE A 483 -25.38 -14.16 7.09
C PHE A 483 -26.82 -14.71 7.09
N ASP A 484 -27.59 -14.53 5.99
CA ASP A 484 -28.73 -15.41 5.67
C ASP A 484 -28.30 -16.87 5.47
N ALA A 485 -27.10 -17.05 4.93
CA ALA A 485 -26.61 -18.36 4.51
C ALA A 485 -25.38 -18.84 5.31
N VAL A 486 -24.71 -17.94 6.04
CA VAL A 486 -23.54 -18.26 6.87
C VAL A 486 -23.95 -18.41 8.32
N THR A 487 -23.69 -19.59 8.90
CA THR A 487 -23.87 -19.85 10.33
C THR A 487 -22.75 -19.23 11.17
N MET A 488 -22.98 -19.02 12.47
CA MET A 488 -21.94 -18.49 13.37
C MET A 488 -20.74 -19.43 13.53
N ASP A 489 -20.95 -20.75 13.44
CA ASP A 489 -19.86 -21.73 13.47
C ASP A 489 -19.01 -21.68 12.18
N GLU A 490 -19.66 -21.55 11.01
CA GLU A 490 -18.94 -21.33 9.75
C GLU A 490 -18.18 -20.01 9.77
N TRP A 491 -18.79 -18.96 10.30
CA TRP A 491 -18.15 -17.65 10.47
C TRP A 491 -16.88 -17.72 11.31
N ASP A 492 -16.95 -18.35 12.49
CA ASP A 492 -15.79 -18.54 13.37
C ASP A 492 -14.68 -19.34 12.66
N ARG A 493 -15.05 -20.39 11.91
CA ARG A 493 -14.09 -21.18 11.11
C ARG A 493 -13.46 -20.39 9.98
N ILE A 494 -14.21 -19.52 9.30
CA ILE A 494 -13.68 -18.64 8.25
C ILE A 494 -12.58 -17.74 8.84
N LEU A 495 -12.86 -17.06 9.96
CA LEU A 495 -11.88 -16.18 10.61
C LEU A 495 -10.65 -16.94 11.14
N GLY A 496 -10.87 -18.10 11.76
CA GLY A 496 -9.79 -18.98 12.22
C GLY A 496 -8.88 -19.38 11.06
N ARG A 497 -9.47 -19.78 9.93
CA ARG A 497 -8.71 -20.18 8.74
C ARG A 497 -7.99 -19.00 8.08
N THR A 498 -8.60 -17.81 8.03
CA THR A 498 -7.93 -16.59 7.58
C THR A 498 -6.72 -16.24 8.43
N ARG A 499 -6.80 -16.40 9.76
CA ARG A 499 -5.67 -16.19 10.66
C ARG A 499 -4.51 -17.13 10.37
N GLU A 500 -4.80 -18.42 10.13
CA GLU A 500 -3.78 -19.41 9.73
C GLU A 500 -3.13 -19.05 8.39
N MET A 501 -3.93 -18.71 7.38
CA MET A 501 -3.45 -18.33 6.04
C MET A 501 -2.63 -17.04 6.02
N THR A 502 -2.70 -16.24 7.08
CA THR A 502 -1.96 -14.98 7.25
C THR A 502 -1.02 -15.02 8.45
N ALA A 503 -0.69 -16.20 8.98
CA ALA A 503 0.12 -16.33 10.20
C ALA A 503 1.53 -15.72 10.06
N GLY A 504 2.09 -15.72 8.85
CA GLY A 504 3.39 -15.09 8.55
C GLY A 504 3.36 -13.55 8.44
N TYR A 505 2.19 -12.93 8.58
CA TYR A 505 2.08 -11.47 8.60
C TYR A 505 2.00 -10.98 10.03
N GLU A 506 2.81 -9.96 10.33
CA GLU A 506 2.56 -9.10 11.47
C GLU A 506 1.20 -8.40 11.29
N LYS A 507 0.39 -8.38 12.34
CA LYS A 507 -0.95 -7.77 12.34
C LYS A 507 -1.16 -6.99 13.63
N ILE A 508 -1.53 -5.72 13.50
CA ILE A 508 -1.92 -4.87 14.62
C ILE A 508 -3.40 -4.55 14.44
N TYR A 509 -4.26 -5.16 15.24
CA TYR A 509 -5.69 -4.89 15.11
C TYR A 509 -6.04 -3.50 15.65
N ALA A 510 -6.67 -2.69 14.80
CA ALA A 510 -7.00 -1.31 15.09
C ALA A 510 -8.37 -0.96 14.50
N SER A 511 -9.06 0.00 15.10
CA SER A 511 -10.34 0.47 14.59
C SER A 511 -10.15 1.43 13.41
N HIS A 512 -11.20 1.66 12.65
CA HIS A 512 -11.19 2.63 11.56
C HIS A 512 -10.84 4.04 12.04
N ASP A 513 -11.27 4.45 13.23
CA ASP A 513 -10.94 5.77 13.79
C ASP A 513 -9.46 5.88 14.14
N GLU A 514 -8.89 4.84 14.77
CA GLU A 514 -7.44 4.77 15.06
C GLU A 514 -6.62 4.86 13.78
N ILE A 515 -7.03 4.12 12.74
CA ILE A 515 -6.39 4.12 11.42
C ILE A 515 -6.52 5.49 10.75
N GLY A 516 -7.71 6.08 10.71
CA GLY A 516 -7.96 7.38 10.08
C GLY A 516 -7.12 8.49 10.69
N HIS A 517 -7.08 8.56 12.03
CA HIS A 517 -6.24 9.51 12.75
C HIS A 517 -4.74 9.27 12.49
N TYR A 518 -4.29 8.01 12.52
CA TYR A 518 -2.89 7.67 12.25
C TYR A 518 -2.48 8.07 10.84
N LEU A 519 -3.29 7.74 9.83
CA LEU A 519 -3.00 8.04 8.43
C LEU A 519 -2.96 9.55 8.18
N GLN A 520 -3.87 10.32 8.79
CA GLN A 520 -3.84 11.78 8.72
C GLN A 520 -2.56 12.35 9.37
N GLY A 521 -2.17 11.84 10.55
CA GLY A 521 -0.92 12.24 11.21
C GLY A 521 0.33 11.88 10.43
N LYS A 522 0.37 10.67 9.85
CA LYS A 522 1.45 10.23 8.95
C LYS A 522 1.53 11.12 7.71
N ASP A 523 0.40 11.45 7.09
CA ASP A 523 0.36 12.28 5.88
C ASP A 523 0.99 13.66 6.10
N GLY A 524 0.86 14.20 7.32
CA GLY A 524 1.40 15.49 7.74
C GLY A 524 2.84 15.46 8.27
N THR A 525 3.56 14.33 8.21
CA THR A 525 4.90 14.21 8.80
C THR A 525 5.91 13.49 7.90
N TRP A 526 7.18 13.84 8.02
CA TRP A 526 8.29 13.17 7.32
C TRP A 526 9.57 13.12 8.18
N LEU A 527 10.52 12.26 7.78
CA LEU A 527 11.86 12.21 8.37
C LEU A 527 12.74 13.29 7.72
N GLU A 528 13.03 14.37 8.45
CA GLU A 528 13.87 15.48 7.97
C GLU A 528 15.37 15.12 8.06
N GLN A 529 15.76 14.42 9.11
CA GLN A 529 17.14 14.01 9.33
C GLN A 529 17.20 12.63 9.97
N VAL A 530 18.08 11.76 9.48
CA VAL A 530 18.36 10.45 10.08
C VAL A 530 19.86 10.26 10.18
N SER A 531 20.33 10.05 11.41
CA SER A 531 21.74 9.76 11.69
C SER A 531 21.90 8.46 12.48
N THR A 532 22.92 7.67 12.14
CA THR A 532 23.20 6.37 12.76
C THR A 532 24.68 6.25 13.12
N ASP A 533 24.95 5.62 14.27
CA ASP A 533 26.30 5.21 14.69
C ASP A 533 26.56 3.71 14.45
N GLY A 534 25.65 3.04 13.73
CA GLY A 534 25.66 1.59 13.48
C GLY A 534 24.89 0.78 14.53
N THR A 535 24.56 1.35 15.68
CA THR A 535 23.78 0.69 16.75
C THR A 535 22.45 1.41 17.00
N THR A 536 22.48 2.74 17.01
CA THR A 536 21.36 3.61 17.35
C THR A 536 21.04 4.53 16.17
N ALA A 537 19.75 4.79 15.93
CA ALA A 537 19.29 5.70 14.89
C ALA A 537 18.62 6.92 15.53
N ARG A 538 19.26 8.08 15.46
CA ARG A 538 18.64 9.34 15.84
C ARG A 538 17.89 9.93 14.65
N CYS A 539 16.58 10.06 14.79
CA CYS A 539 15.67 10.57 13.78
C CYS A 539 15.07 11.91 14.21
N THR A 540 15.11 12.91 13.34
CA THR A 540 14.34 14.16 13.47
C THR A 540 13.17 14.08 12.51
N MET A 541 11.95 14.06 13.05
CA MET A 541 10.72 14.21 12.27
C MET A 541 10.33 15.68 12.21
N ALA A 542 9.77 16.09 11.07
CA ALA A 542 9.18 17.40 10.87
C ALA A 542 7.73 17.28 10.39
N GLY A 543 6.95 18.35 10.59
CA GLY A 543 5.53 18.42 10.26
C GLY A 543 4.64 18.43 11.50
N ARG A 544 3.42 17.91 11.37
CA ARG A 544 2.42 17.94 12.44
C ARG A 544 1.64 16.64 12.51
N THR A 545 1.43 16.14 13.72
CA THR A 545 0.50 15.06 14.02
C THR A 545 -0.19 15.31 15.37
N THR A 546 -1.48 14.99 15.44
CA THR A 546 -2.31 15.13 16.66
C THR A 546 -2.42 13.83 17.44
N VAL A 547 -1.89 12.73 16.91
CA VAL A 547 -1.83 11.41 17.56
C VAL A 547 -0.39 10.89 17.58
N PRO A 548 -0.05 10.01 18.54
CA PRO A 548 1.22 9.32 18.51
C PRO A 548 1.42 8.50 17.23
N LEU A 549 2.63 8.51 16.69
CA LEU A 549 3.03 7.73 15.52
C LEU A 549 4.07 6.67 15.91
N ARG A 550 4.33 5.74 14.99
CA ARG A 550 5.35 4.69 15.15
C ARG A 550 6.32 4.71 13.99
N ILE A 551 7.58 5.04 14.28
CA ILE A 551 8.68 4.87 13.32
C ILE A 551 9.05 3.39 13.27
N SER A 552 9.12 2.83 12.07
CA SER A 552 9.68 1.49 11.85
C SER A 552 11.20 1.59 11.81
N VAL A 553 11.89 0.88 12.72
CA VAL A 553 13.34 0.76 12.76
C VAL A 553 13.72 -0.67 12.39
N PHE A 554 14.34 -0.83 11.24
CA PHE A 554 14.80 -2.12 10.73
C PHE A 554 16.20 -2.44 11.24
N ARG A 555 16.42 -3.69 11.66
CA ARG A 555 17.72 -4.23 12.10
C ARG A 555 18.01 -5.56 11.41
N ASN A 556 19.29 -5.93 11.33
CA ASN A 556 19.68 -7.27 10.92
C ASN A 556 19.68 -8.17 12.17
N GLU A 557 19.04 -9.32 12.06
CA GLU A 557 19.17 -10.43 13.03
C GLU A 557 19.51 -11.67 12.21
N ASP A 558 20.74 -12.16 12.37
CA ASP A 558 21.33 -13.20 11.51
C ASP A 558 21.15 -12.83 10.02
N ASP A 559 20.55 -13.73 9.22
CA ASP A 559 20.26 -13.53 7.80
C ASP A 559 18.92 -12.80 7.54
N ALA A 560 18.17 -12.47 8.60
CA ALA A 560 16.86 -11.84 8.52
C ALA A 560 16.92 -10.32 8.77
N VAL A 561 15.82 -9.65 8.41
CA VAL A 561 15.60 -8.25 8.78
C VAL A 561 14.36 -8.17 9.65
N VAL A 562 14.54 -7.68 10.87
CA VAL A 562 13.45 -7.46 11.84
C VAL A 562 13.04 -6.00 11.89
N ARG A 563 11.79 -5.77 12.27
CA ARG A 563 11.22 -4.44 12.43
C ARG A 563 10.86 -4.20 13.90
N GLU A 564 11.38 -3.12 14.45
CA GLU A 564 10.98 -2.58 15.75
C GLU A 564 10.19 -1.29 15.56
N TYR A 565 9.32 -0.96 16.52
CA TYR A 565 8.65 0.33 16.56
C TYR A 565 9.26 1.24 17.62
N ARG A 566 9.45 2.50 17.25
CA ARG A 566 9.71 3.60 18.18
C ARG A 566 8.54 4.56 18.15
N GLU A 567 7.91 4.74 19.30
CA GLU A 567 6.78 5.65 19.45
C GLU A 567 7.27 7.10 19.42
N VAL A 568 6.44 7.96 18.84
CA VAL A 568 6.66 9.40 18.73
C VAL A 568 5.38 10.06 19.19
N ASP A 569 5.45 10.84 20.26
CA ASP A 569 4.29 11.59 20.76
C ASP A 569 3.79 12.60 19.71
N ALA A 570 2.56 13.07 19.88
CA ALA A 570 2.00 14.14 19.05
C ALA A 570 2.87 15.41 19.10
N PHE A 571 3.05 16.08 17.97
CA PHE A 571 3.87 17.30 17.85
C PHE A 571 3.38 18.23 16.75
N GLU A 572 3.75 19.52 16.84
CA GLU A 572 3.29 20.59 15.94
C GLU A 572 4.33 21.03 14.90
N GLU A 573 5.63 20.83 15.16
CA GLU A 573 6.71 21.25 14.25
C GLU A 573 7.78 20.19 14.05
N ARG A 574 8.40 19.73 15.14
CA ARG A 574 9.47 18.72 15.12
C ARG A 574 9.41 17.79 16.32
N ALA A 575 9.88 16.56 16.14
CA ALA A 575 10.13 15.59 17.19
C ALA A 575 11.48 14.89 16.96
N VAL A 576 12.16 14.51 18.05
CA VAL A 576 13.41 13.73 18.00
C VAL A 576 13.17 12.38 18.63
N VAL A 577 13.60 11.33 17.94
CA VAL A 577 13.43 9.92 18.32
C VAL A 577 14.81 9.26 18.31
N LEU A 578 15.06 8.38 19.30
CA LEU A 578 16.33 7.67 19.48
C LEU A 578 16.18 6.16 19.29
#